data_AF-A0A962QD29-F1
#
_entry.id   AF-A0A962QD29-F1
#
_cell.length_a   1.000
_cell.length_b   1.000
_cell.length_c   1.000
_cell.angle_alpha   90.00
_cell.angle_beta   90.00
_cell.angle_gamma   90.00
#
_symmetry.space_group_name_H-M   'P 1'
#
loop_
_entity.id
_entity.type
_entity.pdbx_description
1 polymer ?
#
loop_
_entity_poly.entity_id
_entity_poly.type
_entity_poly.pdbx_seq_one_letter_code
_entity_poly.pdbx_strand_id
1 'polypeptide(L)' 'MGRLTIGNPPIIADDLIQYADPLPQALVLTAIVISFGMTAFVIVLALKAFSEMGNDQVDGKHKP' A
#
# COMPACT_ATOMS: atom_id res chain seq x y z
N MET A 1 7.38 -18.77 -7.91
CA MET A 1 7.73 -17.33 -8.04
C MET A 1 6.79 -16.64 -9.03
N GLY A 2 5.72 -16.02 -8.50
CA GLY A 2 4.98 -14.93 -9.17
C GLY A 2 4.31 -15.23 -10.51
N ARG A 3 3.95 -16.49 -10.81
CA ARG A 3 3.30 -16.83 -12.07
C ARG A 3 1.81 -16.55 -12.00
N LEU A 4 1.26 -15.94 -13.06
CA LEU A 4 -0.18 -15.80 -13.22
C LEU A 4 -0.80 -17.18 -13.46
N THR A 5 -1.76 -17.54 -12.62
CA THR A 5 -2.57 -18.76 -12.72
C THR A 5 -4.03 -18.31 -12.69
N ILE A 6 -4.80 -18.69 -13.71
CA ILE A 6 -6.18 -18.25 -13.90
C ILE A 6 -7.11 -19.35 -13.40
N GLY A 7 -8.14 -18.98 -12.63
CA GLY A 7 -9.18 -19.92 -12.18
C GLY A 7 -8.77 -20.85 -11.04
N ASN A 8 -7.60 -20.66 -10.43
CA ASN A 8 -7.07 -21.51 -9.35
C ASN A 8 -6.74 -20.67 -8.11
N PRO A 9 -7.74 -20.19 -7.33
CA PRO A 9 -7.47 -19.39 -6.13
C PRO A 9 -6.65 -20.18 -5.10
N PRO A 10 -5.81 -19.56 -4.26
CA PRO A 10 -5.09 -20.25 -3.20
C PRO A 10 -5.99 -20.46 -1.97
N ILE A 11 -7.14 -21.10 -2.17
CA ILE A 11 -8.15 -21.40 -1.16
C ILE A 11 -8.50 -22.88 -1.31
N ILE A 12 -8.30 -23.67 -0.26
CA ILE A 12 -8.56 -25.11 -0.27
C ILE A 12 -10.02 -25.38 -0.63
N ALA A 13 -10.26 -26.14 -1.69
CA ALA A 13 -11.58 -26.56 -2.15
C ALA A 13 -11.51 -27.95 -2.81
N ASP A 14 -12.57 -28.74 -2.65
CA ASP A 14 -12.60 -30.14 -3.11
C ASP A 14 -12.60 -30.29 -4.64
N ASP A 15 -12.97 -29.24 -5.37
CA ASP A 15 -13.09 -29.19 -6.84
C ASP A 15 -11.82 -28.68 -7.54
N LEU A 16 -10.80 -28.24 -6.79
CA LEU A 16 -9.56 -27.66 -7.32
C LEU A 16 -8.38 -28.63 -7.27
N ILE A 17 -7.83 -28.96 -8.45
CA ILE A 17 -6.64 -29.81 -8.63
C ILE A 17 -5.34 -28.98 -8.54
N GLN A 18 -5.41 -27.67 -8.80
CA GLN A 18 -4.28 -26.75 -8.82
C GLN A 18 -4.59 -25.47 -8.06
N TYR A 19 -3.56 -24.88 -7.45
CA TYR A 19 -3.66 -23.67 -6.65
C TYR A 19 -2.63 -22.64 -7.13
N ALA A 20 -2.99 -21.35 -7.06
CA ALA A 20 -2.03 -20.27 -7.21
C ALA A 20 -1.00 -20.28 -6.08
N ASP A 21 0.18 -19.73 -6.35
CA ASP A 21 1.22 -19.52 -5.32
C ASP A 21 0.70 -18.50 -4.29
N PRO A 22 0.54 -18.87 -3.00
CA PRO A 22 0.01 -17.96 -1.99
C PRO A 22 1.04 -16.92 -1.54
N LEU A 23 2.34 -17.13 -1.77
CA LEU A 23 3.39 -16.25 -1.25
C LEU A 23 3.31 -14.82 -1.84
N PRO A 24 3.20 -14.63 -3.17
CA PRO A 24 3.05 -13.27 -3.72
C PRO A 24 1.80 -12.55 -3.23
N GLN A 25 0.71 -13.28 -2.96
CA GLN A 25 -0.55 -12.70 -2.48
C GLN A 25 -0.45 -12.19 -1.04
N ALA A 26 0.17 -12.98 -0.15
CA ALA A 26 0.43 -12.55 1.22
C ALA A 26 1.37 -11.33 1.28
N LEU A 27 2.42 -11.33 0.44
CA LEU A 27 3.37 -10.22 0.35
C LEU A 27 2.71 -8.94 -0.15
N VAL A 28 1.86 -9.01 -1.18
CA VAL A 28 1.17 -7.81 -1.69
C VAL A 28 0.11 -7.29 -0.71
N LEU A 29 -0.63 -8.17 -0.03
CA LEU A 29 -1.59 -7.75 1.00
C LEU A 29 -0.87 -7.00 2.14
N THR A 30 0.28 -7.52 2.56
CA THR A 30 1.14 -6.86 3.56
C THR A 30 1.60 -5.49 3.08
N ALA A 31 2.08 -5.40 1.82
CA ALA A 31 2.50 -4.13 1.23
C ALA A 31 1.34 -3.12 1.17
N ILE A 32 0.14 -3.54 0.76
CA ILE A 32 -1.05 -2.68 0.68
C ILE A 32 -1.36 -2.05 2.04
N VAL A 33 -1.38 -2.84 3.12
CA VAL A 33 -1.71 -2.34 4.46
C VAL A 33 -0.62 -1.39 4.99
N ILE A 34 0.65 -1.72 4.79
CA ILE A 34 1.76 -0.84 5.18
C ILE A 34 1.69 0.49 4.42
N SER A 35 1.54 0.44 3.09
CA SER A 35 1.43 1.64 2.26
C SER A 35 0.22 2.48 2.66
N PHE A 36 -0.93 1.88 2.92
CA PHE A 36 -2.11 2.61 3.37
C PHE A 36 -1.85 3.34 4.69
N GLY A 37 -1.25 2.69 5.69
CA GLY A 37 -0.90 3.31 6.96
C GLY A 37 0.10 4.46 6.80
N MET A 38 1.14 4.26 5.98
CA MET A 38 2.13 5.29 5.68
C MET A 38 1.53 6.48 4.94
N THR A 39 0.67 6.25 3.96
CA THR A 39 -0.02 7.32 3.23
C THR A 39 -0.94 8.11 4.14
N ALA A 40 -1.74 7.45 5.00
CA ALA A 40 -2.58 8.13 5.97
C ALA A 40 -1.76 9.00 6.94
N PHE A 41 -0.64 8.47 7.44
CA PHE A 41 0.28 9.23 8.30
C PHE A 41 0.84 10.47 7.60
N VAL A 42 1.33 10.33 6.36
CA VAL A 42 1.86 11.45 5.58
C VAL A 42 0.79 12.51 5.31
N ILE A 43 -0.45 12.11 5.00
CA ILE A 43 -1.56 13.05 4.81
C ILE A 43 -1.82 13.87 6.08
N VAL A 44 -1.90 13.22 7.24
CA VAL A 44 -2.12 13.92 8.52
C VAL A 44 -0.96 14.87 8.82
N LEU A 45 0.28 14.43 8.57
CA LEU A 45 1.47 15.25 8.76
C LEU A 45 1.46 16.47 7.83
N ALA A 46 1.08 16.32 6.57
CA ALA A 46 0.97 17.41 5.60
C ALA A 46 -0.11 18.43 6.01
N LEU A 47 -1.29 17.96 6.44
CA LEU A 47 -2.36 18.84 6.93
C LEU A 47 -1.94 19.60 8.20
N LYS A 48 -1.22 18.92 9.10
CA LYS A 48 -0.69 19.55 10.32
C LYS A 48 0.35 20.62 9.98
N ALA A 49 1.30 20.31 9.09
CA ALA A 49 2.31 21.26 8.63
C ALA A 49 1.67 22.47 7.94
N PHE A 50 0.69 22.24 7.05
CA PHE A 50 -0.06 23.32 6.41
C PHE A 50 -0.80 24.20 7.43
N SER A 51 -1.42 23.60 8.45
CA SER A 51 -2.10 24.35 9.51
C SER A 51 -1.15 25.19 10.36
N GLU A 52 0.11 24.78 10.54
CA GLU A 52 1.10 25.50 11.35
C GLU A 52 1.85 26.56 10.54
N MET A 53 2.18 26.26 9.28
CA MET A 53 3.01 27.10 8.42
C MET A 53 2.18 28.02 7.51
N GLY A 54 0.90 27.73 7.30
CA GLY A 54 0.01 28.46 6.39
C GLY A 54 0.41 28.36 4.91
N ASN A 55 1.34 27.47 4.55
CA ASN A 55 1.82 27.26 3.19
C ASN A 55 2.28 25.79 3.00
N ASP A 56 2.47 25.39 1.74
CA ASP A 56 2.91 24.05 1.33
C ASP A 56 4.26 24.09 0.59
N GLN A 57 5.13 25.05 0.96
CA GLN A 57 6.46 25.16 0.35
C GLN A 57 7.38 24.07 0.89
N VAL A 58 8.01 23.33 -0.01
CA VAL A 58 8.92 22.22 0.32
C VAL A 58 10.40 22.56 0.07
N ASP A 59 10.70 23.74 -0.47
CA ASP A 59 12.05 24.16 -0.87
C ASP A 59 12.86 24.82 0.26
N GLY A 60 12.26 24.99 1.44
CA GLY A 60 12.88 25.59 2.62
C GLY A 60 13.17 27.08 2.49
N LYS A 61 12.67 27.76 1.46
CA LYS A 61 12.92 29.18 1.22
C LYS A 61 11.73 30.01 1.69
N HIS A 62 11.91 30.74 2.79
CA HIS A 62 10.95 31.77 3.17
C HIS A 62 11.06 32.93 2.17
N LYS A 63 10.07 33.06 1.27
CA LYS A 63 9.96 34.28 0.45
C LYS A 63 9.50 35.42 1.36
N PRO A 64 10.17 36.59 1.31
CA PRO A 64 9.80 37.75 2.12
C PRO A 64 8.39 38.26 1.77
#